data_AF-A0A939B925-F1
#
_entry.id   AF-A0A939B925-F1
#
_cell.length_a   1.000
_cell.length_b   1.000
_cell.length_c   1.000
_cell.angle_alpha   90.00
_cell.angle_beta   90.00
_cell.angle_gamma   90.00
#
_symmetry.space_group_name_H-M   'P 1'
#
loop_
_entity.id
_entity.type
_entity.pdbx_description
1 polymer ?
#
loop_
_entity_poly.entity_id
_entity_poly.type
_entity_poly.pdbx_seq_one_letter_code
_entity_poly.pdbx_strand_id
1 'polypeptide(L)' 'MATKRQVTLRFRDEYVRASKKRKGVILDRMRETPGVGGGTARRLLAQAGRHGNDAAPAAR' A
#
# COMPACT_ATOMS: atom_id res chain seq x y z
N MET A 1 6.30 15.52 -10.59
CA MET A 1 6.15 14.85 -9.27
C MET A 1 4.71 14.38 -8.95
N ALA A 2 3.74 14.43 -9.88
CA ALA A 2 2.37 13.95 -9.66
C ALA A 2 2.19 12.44 -9.90
N THR A 3 2.91 11.88 -10.89
CA THR A 3 2.82 10.46 -11.30
C THR A 3 3.28 9.50 -10.21
N LYS A 4 4.37 9.81 -9.49
CA LYS A 4 4.85 8.98 -8.37
C LYS A 4 3.78 8.81 -7.29
N ARG A 5 3.07 9.89 -6.93
CA ARG A 5 1.98 9.85 -5.95
C ARG A 5 0.79 9.02 -6.43
N GLN A 6 0.40 9.14 -7.70
CA GLN A 6 -0.70 8.35 -8.27
C GLN A 6 -0.39 6.84 -8.31
N VAL A 7 0.84 6.47 -8.68
CA VAL A 7 1.30 5.07 -8.66
C VAL A 7 1.26 4.51 -7.24
N THR A 8 1.69 5.30 -6.26
CA THR A 8 1.64 4.93 -4.83
C THR A 8 0.21 4.74 -4.33
N LEU A 9 -0.73 5.58 -4.75
CA LEU A 9 -2.15 5.50 -4.38
C LEU A 9 -2.83 4.27 -5.00
N ARG A 10 -2.52 3.91 -6.26
CA ARG A 10 -3.05 2.68 -6.87
C ARG A 10 -2.58 1.43 -6.13
N PHE A 11 -1.29 1.34 -5.80
CA PHE A 11 -0.78 0.22 -5.01
C PHE A 11 -1.39 0.16 -3.60
N ARG A 12 -1.76 1.31 -3.04
CA ARG A 12 -2.44 1.38 -1.73
C ARG A 12 -3.77 0.64 -1.75
N ASP A 13 -4.65 0.97 -2.70
CA ASP A 13 -5.99 0.39 -2.77
C ASP A 13 -5.94 -1.11 -3.11
N GLU A 14 -5.04 -1.50 -4.01
CA GLU A 14 -4.76 -2.91 -4.30
C GLU A 14 -4.26 -3.65 -3.05
N TYR A 15 -3.35 -3.04 -2.27
CA TYR A 15 -2.78 -3.67 -1.07
C TYR A 15 -3.81 -3.86 0.05
N VAL A 16 -4.71 -2.88 0.24
CA VAL A 16 -5.78 -2.95 1.23
C VAL A 16 -6.75 -4.08 0.90
N ARG A 17 -7.11 -4.23 -0.39
CA ARG A 17 -8.05 -5.27 -0.87
C ARG A 17 -7.39 -6.63 -1.13
N ALA A 18 -6.06 -6.72 -1.13
CA ALA A 18 -5.32 -7.93 -1.45
C ALA A 18 -5.30 -8.94 -0.30
N SER A 19 -5.36 -10.23 -0.66
CA SER A 19 -5.07 -11.33 0.26
C SER A 19 -3.59 -11.34 0.67
N LYS A 20 -3.26 -12.04 1.78
CA LYS A 20 -1.88 -12.13 2.32
C LYS A 20 -0.84 -12.53 1.26
N LYS A 21 -1.19 -13.45 0.34
CA LYS A 21 -0.31 -13.88 -0.77
C LYS A 21 -0.08 -12.76 -1.79
N ARG A 22 -1.12 -11.99 -2.12
CA ARG A 22 -1.08 -10.94 -3.15
C ARG A 22 -0.40 -9.65 -2.64
N LYS A 23 -0.41 -9.42 -1.32
CA LYS A 23 0.32 -8.31 -0.67
C LYS A 23 1.83 -8.33 -0.95
N GLY A 24 2.44 -9.51 -1.06
CA GLY A 24 3.86 -9.65 -1.43
C GLY A 24 4.15 -9.14 -2.85
N VAL A 25 3.34 -9.58 -3.82
CA VAL A 25 3.45 -9.16 -5.23
C VAL A 25 3.28 -7.65 -5.40
N ILE A 26 2.38 -7.04 -4.62
CA ILE A 26 2.18 -5.59 -4.64
C ILE A 26 3.39 -4.84 -4.06
N LEU A 27 4.03 -5.39 -3.02
CA LEU A 27 5.26 -4.82 -2.47
C LEU A 27 6.42 -4.89 -3.46
N ASP A 28 6.56 -5.99 -4.20
CA ASP A 28 7.61 -6.14 -5.21
C ASP A 28 7.41 -5.16 -6.38
N ARG A 29 6.19 -5.06 -6.91
CA ARG A 29 5.86 -4.06 -7.96
C ARG A 29 6.07 -2.62 -7.50
N MET A 30 5.81 -2.33 -6.22
CA MET A 30 6.05 -1.01 -5.66
C MET A 30 7.55 -0.69 -5.53
N ARG A 31 8.41 -1.70 -5.31
CA ARG A 31 9.88 -1.55 -5.29
C ARG A 31 10.48 -1.28 -6.66
N GLU A 32 9.85 -1.76 -7.72
CA GLU A 32 10.24 -1.46 -9.10
C GLU A 32 10.00 0.02 -9.47
N THR A 33 9.22 0.76 -8.66
CA THR A 33 8.97 2.19 -8.90
C THR A 33 10.21 3.03 -8.58
N PRO A 34 10.73 3.82 -9.55
CA PRO A 34 11.95 4.62 -9.36
C PRO A 34 11.86 5.62 -8.19
N GLY A 35 12.73 5.41 -7.19
CA GLY A 35 12.79 6.23 -5.97
C GLY A 35 11.91 5.73 -4.81
N VAL A 36 11.32 4.52 -4.92
CA VAL A 36 10.61 3.87 -3.82
C VAL A 36 11.45 2.70 -3.30
N GLY A 37 12.19 2.94 -2.21
CA GLY A 37 12.92 1.89 -1.52
C GLY A 37 12.00 0.89 -0.83
N GLY A 38 12.49 -0.33 -0.60
CA GLY A 38 11.70 -1.40 0.01
C GLY A 38 11.14 -1.10 1.40
N GLY A 39 11.85 -0.28 2.20
CA GLY A 39 11.34 0.21 3.49
C GLY A 39 10.22 1.24 3.33
N THR A 40 10.36 2.14 2.36
CA THR A 40 9.36 3.17 2.02
C THR A 40 8.07 2.53 1.49
N ALA A 41 8.17 1.54 0.61
CA ALA A 41 7.03 0.76 0.13
C ALA A 41 6.26 0.11 1.30
N ARG A 42 6.97 -0.62 2.17
CA ARG A 42 6.38 -1.26 3.35
C ARG A 42 5.71 -0.25 4.28
N ARG A 43 6.37 0.88 4.56
CA ARG A 43 5.85 1.93 5.45
C ARG A 43 4.61 2.63 4.88
N LEU A 44 4.58 2.91 3.58
CA LEU A 44 3.43 3.55 2.93
C LEU A 44 2.20 2.62 2.91
N LEU A 45 2.39 1.35 2.54
CA LEU A 45 1.30 0.37 2.52
C LEU A 45 0.85 -0.05 3.93
N ALA A 46 1.77 -0.14 4.90
CA ALA A 46 1.41 -0.47 6.29
C ALA A 46 0.64 0.65 7.00
N GLN A 47 0.98 1.92 6.75
CA GLN A 47 0.19 3.06 7.26
C GLN A 47 -1.21 3.07 6.65
N ALA A 48 -1.34 2.68 5.38
CA ALA A 48 -2.63 2.53 4.73
C ALA A 48 -3.46 1.36 5.28
N GLY A 49 -2.81 0.21 5.54
CA GLY A 49 -3.46 -0.95 6.13
C GLY A 49 -3.89 -0.72 7.57
N ARG A 50 -3.12 0.06 8.35
CA ARG A 50 -3.54 0.50 9.70
C ARG A 50 -4.74 1.43 9.63
N HIS A 51 -4.69 2.49 8.81
CA HIS A 51 -5.84 3.37 8.63
C HIS A 51 -7.09 2.61 8.13
N GLY A 52 -6.95 1.61 7.25
CA GLY A 52 -8.07 0.78 6.81
C GLY A 52 -8.62 -0.19 7.88
N ASN A 53 -7.83 -0.53 8.89
CA ASN A 53 -8.22 -1.40 10.00
C ASN A 53 -8.74 -0.59 11.21
N ASP A 54 -8.22 0.63 11.42
CA ASP A 54 -8.78 1.65 12.31
C ASP A 54 -10.04 2.31 11.73
N ALA A 55 -10.25 2.18 10.40
CA ALA A 55 -11.49 2.51 9.70
C ALA A 55 -12.34 1.27 9.38
N ALA A 56 -12.17 0.17 10.12
CA ALA A 56 -13.28 -0.75 10.33
C ALA A 56 -14.27 0.00 11.23
N PRO A 57 -15.54 0.18 10.84
CA PRO A 57 -16.49 0.86 11.70
C PRO A 57 -16.59 0.07 12.99
N ALA A 58 -16.31 0.73 14.11
CA ALA A 58 -16.82 0.31 15.41
C ALA A 58 -18.35 0.26 15.29
N ALA A 59 -18.86 -0.88 14.85
CA ALA A 59 -20.25 -1.25 14.98
C ALA A 59 -20.46 -1.59 16.46
N ARG A 60 -21.10 -0.62 17.13
CA ARG A 60 -22.06 -0.71 18.24
C ARG A 60 -22.39 -2.13 18.71
#